data_AF-A0A3A2ZRQ2-F1
#
_entry.id   AF-A0A3A2ZRQ2-F1
#
_cell.length_a   1.000
_cell.length_b   1.000
_cell.length_c   1.000
_cell.angle_alpha   90.00
_cell.angle_beta   90.00
_cell.angle_gamma   90.00
#
_symmetry.space_group_name_H-M   'P 1'
#
loop_
_entity.id
_entity.type
_entity.pdbx_description
1 polymer ?
#
loop_
_entity_poly.entity_id
_entity_poly.type
_entity_poly.pdbx_seq_one_letter_code
_entity_poly.pdbx_strand_id
1 'polypeptide(L)'
;MRRNCPKYINIRKLIAHPHTFPKVEHRHRQWGPQGRLPEEVVAFILQADTVFVGSIYKSSPSDLHTFPPHAGMNARSGLPGFIRVSPSDGRTVVVPDYSGNRFMSTLGNIEESGMVGLTIVSFTTGDILYLTGTARNLVGQPALEVMTRHAALTSVNVTGFIFVRDALPVRQQDDTPVERSPYSPKVKYLVEETGAQSRDSAEHKAKLQEAPGAGDLRIRPGQAIVLDFMEWIGPPEYQHTADSNPQSINDDRVRTWTVSSAHEEKNVTCFELTMRAMKGGAVTGALFDQLRKGQPDQKRQRIVFDTPVVADIVGITGDFCMDREKLDVLWVAGGIGITPFLAMLNALAECESAAEGDVMLVLSTREPNIMLYMMRHSLERIASTVRISIAIFTHDSEFDAGPLKPNQSISVHRGRIFPEFWKDIPRSKDVFICGPNASGDSVTDGLLAVAVSPSQIHREGFY
;
A
#
# COMPACT_ATOMS: atom_id res chain seq x y z
N MET A 1 -23.61 9.35 -26.32
CA MET A 1 -22.93 9.14 -25.03
C MET A 1 -22.52 7.69 -24.90
N ARG A 2 -21.23 7.40 -24.70
CA ARG A 2 -20.77 6.04 -24.36
C ARG A 2 -21.24 5.74 -22.93
N ARG A 3 -22.19 4.80 -22.78
CA ARG A 3 -22.83 4.48 -21.49
C ARG A 3 -21.89 3.79 -20.49
N ASN A 4 -20.78 3.20 -20.96
CA ASN A 4 -19.86 2.44 -20.13
C ASN A 4 -18.60 3.25 -19.80
N CYS A 5 -18.19 3.21 -18.53
CA CYS A 5 -16.96 3.82 -18.05
C CYS A 5 -15.78 2.88 -18.31
N PRO A 6 -14.74 3.29 -19.06
CA PRO A 6 -13.60 2.43 -19.34
C PRO A 6 -12.63 2.32 -18.15
N LYS A 7 -12.77 3.17 -17.13
CA LYS A 7 -11.76 3.36 -16.08
C LYS A 7 -11.35 2.06 -15.40
N TYR A 8 -12.28 1.21 -15.00
CA TYR A 8 -11.97 0.11 -14.07
C TYR A 8 -11.95 -1.26 -14.74
N ILE A 9 -11.81 -1.32 -16.08
CA ILE A 9 -11.87 -2.58 -16.81
C ILE A 9 -10.50 -3.27 -16.77
N ASN A 10 -10.47 -4.52 -16.28
CA ASN A 10 -9.33 -5.41 -16.40
C ASN A 10 -9.38 -6.13 -17.76
N ILE A 11 -8.30 -6.07 -18.55
CA ILE A 11 -8.23 -6.66 -19.88
C ILE A 11 -7.64 -8.07 -19.78
N ARG A 12 -8.26 -9.02 -20.48
CA ARG A 12 -7.85 -10.43 -20.53
C ARG A 12 -7.88 -10.93 -21.96
N LYS A 13 -6.96 -11.83 -22.29
CA LYS A 13 -7.04 -12.60 -23.52
C LYS A 13 -7.92 -13.82 -23.28
N LEU A 14 -9.10 -13.83 -23.91
CA LEU A 14 -10.08 -14.90 -23.75
C LEU A 14 -10.05 -15.86 -24.94
N ILE A 15 -10.13 -17.15 -24.67
CA ILE A 15 -10.23 -18.23 -25.66
C ILE A 15 -11.52 -19.03 -25.45
N ALA A 16 -12.06 -19.57 -26.53
CA ALA A 16 -13.24 -20.43 -26.46
C ALA A 16 -12.93 -21.72 -25.68
N HIS A 17 -13.87 -22.13 -24.82
CA HIS A 17 -13.83 -23.41 -24.11
C HIS A 17 -15.23 -24.04 -24.21
N PRO A 18 -15.63 -24.58 -25.37
CA PRO A 18 -17.01 -25.03 -25.61
C PRO A 18 -17.37 -26.33 -24.88
N HIS A 19 -16.38 -27.11 -24.44
CA HIS A 19 -16.58 -28.41 -23.79
C HIS A 19 -16.52 -28.29 -22.26
N THR A 20 -17.49 -27.58 -21.69
CA THR A 20 -17.62 -27.45 -20.23
C THR A 20 -18.33 -28.64 -19.59
N PHE A 21 -18.01 -28.92 -18.33
CA PHE A 21 -18.66 -29.93 -17.49
C PHE A 21 -19.31 -29.27 -16.26
N PRO A 22 -20.38 -28.48 -16.44
CA PRO A 22 -20.96 -27.68 -15.37
C PRO A 22 -21.49 -28.56 -14.23
N LYS A 23 -20.97 -28.36 -13.02
CA LYS A 23 -21.43 -29.04 -11.80
C LYS A 23 -21.93 -28.03 -10.79
N VAL A 24 -23.18 -28.19 -10.35
CA VAL A 24 -23.74 -27.37 -9.26
C VAL A 24 -23.16 -27.87 -7.94
N GLU A 25 -22.23 -27.12 -7.36
CA GLU A 25 -21.59 -27.44 -6.08
C GLU A 25 -22.48 -27.01 -4.91
N HIS A 26 -23.06 -25.80 -5.00
CA HIS A 26 -23.98 -25.28 -4.00
C HIS A 26 -25.27 -24.77 -4.64
N ARG A 27 -26.40 -25.00 -3.98
CA ARG A 27 -27.72 -24.50 -4.42
C ARG A 27 -28.60 -24.14 -3.23
N HIS A 28 -28.66 -22.85 -2.91
CA HIS A 28 -29.50 -22.32 -1.84
C HIS A 28 -30.37 -21.19 -2.39
N ARG A 29 -31.59 -21.54 -2.86
CA ARG A 29 -32.52 -20.58 -3.51
C ARG A 29 -33.11 -19.55 -2.54
N GLN A 30 -33.30 -19.97 -1.30
CA GLN A 30 -33.74 -19.13 -0.20
C GLN A 30 -32.95 -19.55 1.02
N TRP A 31 -32.31 -18.57 1.64
CA TRP A 31 -31.42 -18.81 2.75
C TRP A 31 -32.00 -18.14 4.00
N GLY A 32 -32.29 -18.95 5.01
CA GLY A 32 -32.83 -18.48 6.30
C GLY A 32 -31.93 -17.43 6.96
N PRO A 33 -32.45 -16.64 7.91
CA PRO A 33 -31.78 -15.45 8.45
C PRO A 33 -30.39 -15.70 9.06
N GLN A 34 -30.13 -16.91 9.57
CA GLN A 34 -28.85 -17.32 10.19
C GLN A 34 -27.85 -17.99 9.23
N GLY A 35 -28.11 -17.93 7.92
CA GLY A 35 -27.23 -18.52 6.91
C GLY A 35 -25.87 -17.84 6.81
N ARG A 36 -24.79 -18.61 6.73
CA ARG A 36 -23.42 -18.12 6.46
C ARG A 36 -22.89 -18.73 5.17
N LEU A 37 -22.17 -17.96 4.37
CA LEU A 37 -21.50 -18.42 3.16
C LEU A 37 -20.43 -19.47 3.51
N PRO A 38 -20.38 -20.63 2.82
CA PRO A 38 -19.27 -21.57 2.94
C PRO A 38 -17.93 -20.88 2.67
N GLU A 39 -16.87 -21.32 3.35
CA GLU A 39 -15.52 -20.73 3.22
C GLU A 39 -15.02 -20.70 1.77
N GLU A 40 -15.29 -21.73 0.98
CA GLU A 40 -14.90 -21.76 -0.44
C GLU A 40 -15.61 -20.68 -1.28
N VAL A 41 -16.85 -20.32 -0.92
CA VAL A 41 -17.63 -19.28 -1.60
C VAL A 41 -17.10 -17.91 -1.20
N VAL A 42 -16.77 -17.74 0.09
CA VAL A 42 -16.10 -16.52 0.58
C VAL A 42 -14.75 -16.34 -0.12
N ALA A 43 -13.92 -17.38 -0.17
CA ALA A 43 -12.63 -17.35 -0.87
C ALA A 43 -12.80 -17.00 -2.35
N PHE A 44 -13.82 -17.56 -3.02
CA PHE A 44 -14.14 -17.24 -4.41
C PHE A 44 -14.52 -15.76 -4.61
N ILE A 45 -15.33 -15.20 -3.71
CA ILE A 45 -15.67 -13.76 -3.71
C ILE A 45 -14.42 -12.91 -3.52
N LEU A 46 -13.56 -13.25 -2.56
CA LEU A 46 -12.33 -12.50 -2.26
C LEU A 46 -11.28 -12.59 -3.38
N GLN A 47 -11.30 -13.63 -4.21
CA GLN A 47 -10.41 -13.73 -5.38
C GLN A 47 -10.94 -12.96 -6.59
N ALA A 48 -12.19 -12.51 -6.56
CA ALA A 48 -12.81 -11.82 -7.68
C ALA A 48 -12.19 -10.44 -7.92
N ASP A 49 -11.99 -10.13 -9.19
CA ASP A 49 -11.53 -8.84 -9.69
C ASP A 49 -12.57 -8.17 -10.62
N THR A 50 -13.69 -8.86 -10.86
CA THR A 50 -14.85 -8.40 -11.63
C THR A 50 -16.13 -9.02 -11.06
N VAL A 51 -17.17 -8.20 -10.89
CA VAL A 51 -18.53 -8.64 -10.56
C VAL A 51 -19.54 -7.98 -11.49
N PHE A 52 -20.49 -8.76 -11.98
CA PHE A 52 -21.63 -8.25 -12.73
C PHE A 52 -22.80 -8.05 -11.77
N VAL A 53 -23.33 -6.84 -11.76
CA VAL A 53 -24.38 -6.39 -10.85
C VAL A 53 -25.66 -6.22 -11.65
N GLY A 54 -26.61 -7.13 -11.42
CA GLY A 54 -27.98 -7.01 -11.87
C GLY A 54 -28.81 -6.24 -10.84
N SER A 55 -29.54 -5.22 -11.25
CA SER A 55 -30.46 -4.48 -10.38
C SER A 55 -31.77 -4.22 -11.09
N ILE A 56 -32.84 -3.96 -10.35
CA ILE A 56 -34.17 -3.73 -10.91
C ILE A 56 -34.73 -2.41 -10.41
N TYR A 57 -35.31 -1.63 -11.31
CA TYR A 57 -36.18 -0.52 -10.96
C TYR A 57 -37.61 -1.04 -10.88
N LYS A 58 -38.29 -0.75 -9.77
CA LYS A 58 -39.72 -1.00 -9.60
C LYS A 58 -40.42 0.34 -9.59
N SER A 59 -41.32 0.55 -10.54
CA SER A 59 -42.06 1.79 -10.64
C SER A 59 -43.15 1.87 -9.58
N SER A 60 -43.33 3.06 -9.02
CA SER A 60 -44.54 3.39 -8.27
C SER A 60 -45.77 3.36 -9.20
N PRO A 61 -47.00 3.16 -8.68
CA PRO A 61 -48.21 3.23 -9.50
C PRO A 61 -48.37 4.56 -10.26
N SER A 62 -47.90 5.67 -9.67
CA SER A 62 -47.92 7.00 -10.30
C SER A 62 -46.91 7.15 -11.44
N ASP A 63 -45.77 6.45 -11.37
CA ASP A 63 -44.70 6.57 -12.35
C ASP A 63 -44.75 5.47 -13.43
N LEU A 64 -45.63 4.48 -13.28
CA LEU A 64 -45.67 3.28 -14.12
C LEU A 64 -45.70 3.56 -15.62
N HIS A 65 -46.47 4.58 -16.04
CA HIS A 65 -46.61 4.95 -17.45
C HIS A 65 -45.41 5.71 -18.00
N THR A 66 -44.75 6.52 -17.17
CA THR A 66 -43.62 7.37 -17.58
C THR A 66 -42.30 6.62 -17.50
N PHE A 67 -42.14 5.80 -16.45
CA PHE A 67 -40.94 5.04 -16.14
C PHE A 67 -41.34 3.60 -15.84
N PRO A 68 -41.52 2.73 -16.86
CA PRO A 68 -41.88 1.34 -16.62
C PRO A 68 -40.77 0.57 -15.88
N PRO A 69 -41.12 -0.52 -15.15
CA PRO A 69 -40.14 -1.33 -14.45
C PRO A 69 -39.13 -1.90 -15.43
N HIS A 70 -37.86 -1.89 -15.04
CA HIS A 70 -36.79 -2.35 -15.92
C HIS A 70 -35.64 -2.96 -15.12
N ALA A 71 -34.91 -3.87 -15.76
CA ALA A 71 -33.68 -4.42 -15.22
C ALA A 71 -32.46 -3.71 -15.82
N GLY A 72 -31.45 -3.51 -14.99
CA GLY A 72 -30.13 -3.02 -15.39
C GLY A 72 -29.07 -4.07 -15.11
N MET A 73 -27.99 -4.02 -15.89
CA MET A 73 -26.78 -4.81 -15.66
C MET A 73 -25.58 -3.87 -15.77
N ASN A 74 -24.65 -3.98 -14.83
CA ASN A 74 -23.38 -3.24 -14.85
C ASN A 74 -22.24 -4.18 -14.43
N ALA A 75 -21.00 -3.87 -14.81
CA ALA A 75 -19.82 -4.55 -14.31
C ALA A 75 -19.04 -3.61 -13.38
N ARG A 76 -18.71 -4.10 -12.19
CA ARG A 76 -17.75 -3.46 -11.29
C ARG A 76 -16.48 -4.29 -11.28
N SER A 77 -15.34 -3.63 -11.17
CA SER A 77 -14.04 -4.29 -11.28
C SER A 77 -13.00 -3.53 -10.47
N GLY A 78 -11.98 -4.26 -10.02
CA GLY A 78 -10.90 -3.73 -9.20
C GLY A 78 -9.73 -4.72 -9.15
N LEU A 79 -8.89 -4.60 -8.14
CA LEU A 79 -7.90 -5.63 -7.83
C LEU A 79 -8.58 -6.83 -7.14
N PRO A 80 -8.05 -8.06 -7.25
CA PRO A 80 -8.52 -9.19 -6.46
C PRO A 80 -8.63 -8.80 -4.97
N GLY A 81 -9.79 -9.07 -4.36
CA GLY A 81 -10.07 -8.73 -2.97
C GLY A 81 -10.80 -7.41 -2.76
N PHE A 82 -11.16 -6.70 -3.83
CA PHE A 82 -11.93 -5.45 -3.72
C PHE A 82 -13.35 -5.65 -3.20
N ILE A 83 -13.94 -6.83 -3.42
CA ILE A 83 -15.20 -7.25 -2.79
C ILE A 83 -14.86 -7.94 -1.49
N ARG A 84 -15.55 -7.58 -0.40
CA ARG A 84 -15.34 -8.19 0.91
C ARG A 84 -16.59 -8.95 1.35
N VAL A 85 -16.42 -9.89 2.27
CA VAL A 85 -17.52 -10.55 2.98
C VAL A 85 -17.35 -10.23 4.46
N SER A 86 -18.42 -9.76 5.10
CA SER A 86 -18.41 -9.44 6.51
C SER A 86 -18.07 -10.67 7.36
N PRO A 87 -16.98 -10.69 8.16
CA PRO A 87 -16.66 -11.83 9.01
C PRO A 87 -17.65 -12.04 10.16
N SER A 88 -18.27 -10.98 10.68
CA SER A 88 -19.19 -11.09 11.82
C SER A 88 -20.41 -11.94 11.48
N ASP A 89 -21.08 -11.66 10.35
CA ASP A 89 -22.24 -12.41 9.90
C ASP A 89 -21.91 -13.52 8.87
N GLY A 90 -20.75 -13.47 8.20
CA GLY A 90 -20.32 -14.43 7.19
C GLY A 90 -21.21 -14.46 5.94
N ARG A 91 -22.00 -13.42 5.67
CA ARG A 91 -23.08 -13.42 4.67
C ARG A 91 -23.19 -12.11 3.90
N THR A 92 -22.91 -10.99 4.54
CA THR A 92 -23.01 -9.68 3.90
C THR A 92 -21.82 -9.46 2.97
N VAL A 93 -22.11 -9.27 1.69
CA VAL A 93 -21.14 -8.98 0.63
C VAL A 93 -21.08 -7.47 0.43
N VAL A 94 -19.88 -6.89 0.55
CA VAL A 94 -19.65 -5.45 0.44
C VAL A 94 -18.94 -5.16 -0.87
N VAL A 95 -19.59 -4.36 -1.73
CA VAL A 95 -19.08 -3.96 -3.04
C VAL A 95 -18.76 -2.46 -3.00
N PRO A 96 -17.48 -2.04 -3.02
CA PRO A 96 -17.13 -0.62 -3.01
C PRO A 96 -17.54 0.07 -4.31
N ASP A 97 -17.97 1.33 -4.21
CA ASP A 97 -18.25 2.18 -5.38
C ASP A 97 -17.07 3.13 -5.66
N TYR A 98 -16.75 3.32 -6.93
CA TYR A 98 -15.64 4.16 -7.37
C TYR A 98 -16.13 5.30 -8.26
N SER A 99 -15.29 6.32 -8.42
CA SER A 99 -15.54 7.48 -9.27
C SER A 99 -15.63 7.10 -10.76
N GLY A 100 -16.84 6.73 -11.21
CA GLY A 100 -17.13 6.36 -12.59
C GLY A 100 -17.55 7.53 -13.49
N ASN A 101 -18.41 7.25 -14.46
CA ASN A 101 -19.02 8.22 -15.37
C ASN A 101 -20.30 8.88 -14.82
N ARG A 102 -20.54 8.74 -13.50
CA ARG A 102 -21.72 9.25 -12.78
C ARG A 102 -23.08 8.80 -13.35
N PHE A 103 -23.10 7.73 -14.16
CA PHE A 103 -24.35 7.05 -14.48
C PHE A 103 -24.75 6.15 -13.30
N MET A 104 -25.64 6.68 -12.45
CA MET A 104 -26.03 6.05 -11.18
C MET A 104 -27.16 5.01 -11.32
N SER A 105 -27.35 4.41 -12.50
CA SER A 105 -28.50 3.52 -12.77
C SER A 105 -28.57 2.33 -11.80
N THR A 106 -27.44 1.68 -11.50
CA THR A 106 -27.43 0.57 -10.54
C THR A 106 -27.78 1.03 -9.12
N LEU A 107 -27.23 2.17 -8.69
CA LEU A 107 -27.45 2.70 -7.34
C LEU A 107 -28.89 3.16 -7.17
N GLY A 108 -29.44 3.91 -8.14
CA GLY A 108 -30.84 4.35 -8.12
C GLY A 108 -31.84 3.19 -8.12
N ASN A 109 -31.57 2.13 -8.89
CA ASN A 109 -32.38 0.90 -8.85
C ASN A 109 -32.35 0.23 -7.47
N ILE A 110 -31.20 0.27 -6.78
CA ILE A 110 -31.05 -0.29 -5.43
C ILE A 110 -31.77 0.58 -4.39
N GLU A 111 -31.69 1.91 -4.49
CA GLU A 111 -32.45 2.82 -3.61
C GLU A 111 -33.95 2.56 -3.70
N GLU A 112 -34.47 2.35 -4.90
CA GLU A 112 -35.91 2.11 -5.10
C GLU A 112 -36.34 0.69 -4.70
N SER A 113 -35.62 -0.34 -5.17
CA SER A 113 -36.09 -1.73 -5.04
C SER A 113 -35.52 -2.48 -3.85
N GLY A 114 -34.40 -2.02 -3.29
CA GLY A 114 -33.63 -2.72 -2.27
C GLY A 114 -33.11 -4.08 -2.71
N MET A 115 -33.09 -4.41 -4.01
CA MET A 115 -32.73 -5.74 -4.51
C MET A 115 -31.57 -5.71 -5.50
N VAL A 116 -30.72 -6.72 -5.40
CA VAL A 116 -29.57 -6.89 -6.30
C VAL A 116 -29.30 -8.37 -6.58
N GLY A 117 -28.77 -8.64 -7.76
CA GLY A 117 -28.10 -9.89 -8.10
C GLY A 117 -26.63 -9.63 -8.39
N LEU A 118 -25.75 -10.48 -7.90
CA LEU A 118 -24.32 -10.46 -8.23
C LEU A 118 -23.97 -11.73 -8.99
N THR A 119 -23.21 -11.59 -10.07
CA THR A 119 -22.59 -12.72 -10.78
C THR A 119 -21.09 -12.53 -10.76
N ILE A 120 -20.39 -13.48 -10.16
CA ILE A 120 -18.93 -13.50 -10.06
C ILE A 120 -18.44 -14.68 -10.88
N VAL A 121 -17.41 -14.44 -11.68
CA VAL A 121 -16.90 -15.40 -12.66
C VAL A 121 -15.40 -15.55 -12.48
N SER A 122 -14.91 -16.79 -12.44
CA SER A 122 -13.48 -17.06 -12.63
C SER A 122 -13.23 -17.30 -14.11
N PHE A 123 -12.45 -16.43 -14.73
CA PHE A 123 -12.05 -16.62 -16.13
C PHE A 123 -11.01 -17.74 -16.27
N THR A 124 -10.34 -18.15 -15.20
CA THR A 124 -9.35 -19.24 -15.21
C THR A 124 -10.00 -20.61 -15.07
N THR A 125 -10.94 -20.80 -14.14
CA THR A 125 -11.60 -22.11 -13.94
C THR A 125 -12.92 -22.23 -14.67
N GLY A 126 -13.56 -21.11 -15.04
CA GLY A 126 -14.91 -21.08 -15.59
C GLY A 126 -16.01 -21.23 -14.56
N ASP A 127 -15.67 -21.22 -13.27
CA ASP A 127 -16.64 -21.27 -12.20
C ASP A 127 -17.47 -19.98 -12.18
N ILE A 128 -18.77 -20.12 -11.89
CA ILE A 128 -19.70 -19.01 -11.79
C ILE A 128 -20.45 -19.09 -10.46
N LEU A 129 -20.39 -18.00 -9.71
CA LEU A 129 -21.18 -17.79 -8.51
C LEU A 129 -22.29 -16.77 -8.81
N TYR A 130 -23.54 -17.20 -8.63
CA TYR A 130 -24.72 -16.35 -8.68
C TYR A 130 -25.20 -16.08 -7.25
N LEU A 131 -25.38 -14.81 -6.89
CA LEU A 131 -25.90 -14.36 -5.60
C LEU A 131 -27.15 -13.51 -5.84
N THR A 132 -28.13 -13.64 -4.98
CA THR A 132 -29.27 -12.72 -4.86
C THR A 132 -29.30 -12.17 -3.46
N GLY A 133 -29.70 -10.92 -3.28
CA GLY A 133 -29.75 -10.31 -1.96
C GLY A 133 -30.57 -9.03 -1.89
N THR A 134 -30.81 -8.60 -0.65
CA THR A 134 -31.26 -7.24 -0.39
C THR A 134 -30.05 -6.33 -0.25
N ALA A 135 -30.10 -5.15 -0.86
CA ALA A 135 -28.97 -4.24 -0.92
C ALA A 135 -29.31 -2.85 -0.40
N ARG A 136 -28.31 -2.15 0.12
CA ARG A 136 -28.37 -0.74 0.52
C ARG A 136 -27.10 -0.03 0.07
N ASN A 137 -27.23 1.19 -0.44
CA ASN A 137 -26.06 2.02 -0.67
C ASN A 137 -25.76 2.81 0.60
N LEU A 138 -24.50 2.82 0.99
CA LEU A 138 -24.00 3.59 2.12
C LEU A 138 -23.04 4.65 1.57
N VAL A 139 -23.22 5.89 2.02
CA VAL A 139 -22.42 7.05 1.58
C VAL A 139 -22.01 7.87 2.80
N GLY A 140 -20.80 8.41 2.80
CA GLY A 140 -20.26 9.21 3.89
C GLY A 140 -20.00 8.37 5.15
N GLN A 141 -20.39 8.88 6.31
CA GLN A 141 -20.09 8.24 7.60
C GLN A 141 -20.59 6.78 7.71
N PRO A 142 -21.83 6.44 7.31
CA PRO A 142 -22.29 5.05 7.29
C PRO A 142 -21.42 4.09 6.45
N ALA A 143 -20.79 4.58 5.38
CA ALA A 143 -19.87 3.76 4.59
C ALA A 143 -18.53 3.57 5.31
N LEU A 144 -18.03 4.63 5.95
CA LEU A 144 -16.78 4.62 6.72
C LEU A 144 -16.84 3.72 7.96
N GLU A 145 -18.04 3.53 8.54
CA GLU A 145 -18.29 2.56 9.62
C GLU A 145 -18.14 1.10 9.15
N VAL A 146 -18.36 0.84 7.85
CA VAL A 146 -18.29 -0.51 7.28
C VAL A 146 -16.92 -0.79 6.65
N MET A 147 -16.38 0.15 5.87
CA MET A 147 -15.13 -0.02 5.12
C MET A 147 -14.19 1.15 5.34
N THR A 148 -12.96 0.84 5.74
CA THR A 148 -11.95 1.85 6.09
C THR A 148 -11.64 2.75 4.90
N ARG A 149 -11.84 4.06 5.09
CA ARG A 149 -11.52 5.12 4.10
C ARG A 149 -12.22 4.94 2.75
N HIS A 150 -13.42 4.36 2.75
CA HIS A 150 -14.22 4.20 1.53
C HIS A 150 -15.61 4.79 1.71
N ALA A 151 -15.82 6.01 1.20
CA ALA A 151 -17.01 6.83 1.50
C ALA A 151 -18.25 6.50 0.66
N ALA A 152 -18.23 5.47 -0.18
CA ALA A 152 -19.38 5.03 -0.97
C ALA A 152 -19.30 3.53 -1.28
N LEU A 153 -20.30 2.75 -0.87
CA LEU A 153 -20.34 1.30 -1.11
C LEU A 153 -21.78 0.78 -1.17
N THR A 154 -21.96 -0.40 -1.74
CA THR A 154 -23.21 -1.16 -1.68
C THR A 154 -23.01 -2.36 -0.75
N SER A 155 -23.81 -2.43 0.31
CA SER A 155 -23.89 -3.58 1.22
C SER A 155 -24.99 -4.53 0.75
N VAL A 156 -24.68 -5.81 0.58
CA VAL A 156 -25.59 -6.83 0.04
C VAL A 156 -25.76 -7.96 1.05
N ASN A 157 -26.94 -8.05 1.66
CA ASN A 157 -27.30 -9.20 2.47
C ASN A 157 -27.80 -10.34 1.56
N VAL A 158 -27.03 -11.42 1.45
CA VAL A 158 -27.26 -12.50 0.47
C VAL A 158 -28.46 -13.34 0.85
N THR A 159 -29.58 -13.28 0.12
CA THR A 159 -30.78 -14.08 0.38
C THR A 159 -30.75 -15.47 -0.26
N GLY A 160 -29.85 -15.70 -1.22
CA GLY A 160 -29.68 -16.98 -1.90
C GLY A 160 -28.47 -16.98 -2.83
N PHE A 161 -27.96 -18.17 -3.15
CA PHE A 161 -26.84 -18.34 -4.06
C PHE A 161 -26.82 -19.69 -4.75
N ILE A 162 -26.17 -19.74 -5.90
CA ILE A 162 -25.85 -20.97 -6.63
C ILE A 162 -24.40 -20.87 -7.08
N PHE A 163 -23.59 -21.86 -6.71
CA PHE A 163 -22.20 -21.96 -7.15
C PHE A 163 -22.06 -23.12 -8.13
N VAL A 164 -21.63 -22.81 -9.36
CA VAL A 164 -21.50 -23.77 -10.45
C VAL A 164 -20.05 -23.82 -10.89
N ARG A 165 -19.43 -24.99 -10.80
CA ARG A 165 -18.07 -25.24 -11.28
C ARG A 165 -18.07 -25.42 -12.79
N ASP A 166 -16.99 -25.00 -13.46
CA ASP A 166 -16.72 -25.25 -14.88
C ASP A 166 -17.91 -24.91 -15.80
N ALA A 167 -18.53 -23.74 -15.63
CA ALA A 167 -19.78 -23.38 -16.33
C ALA A 167 -19.60 -22.42 -17.51
N LEU A 168 -18.63 -21.51 -17.44
CA LEU A 168 -18.41 -20.49 -18.48
C LEU A 168 -17.82 -21.15 -19.74
N PRO A 169 -18.33 -20.93 -20.96
CA PRO A 169 -17.79 -21.54 -22.18
C PRO A 169 -16.56 -20.80 -22.76
N VAL A 170 -15.85 -20.05 -21.92
CA VAL A 170 -14.70 -19.19 -22.28
C VAL A 170 -13.67 -19.22 -21.15
N ARG A 171 -12.37 -19.23 -21.46
CA ARG A 171 -11.29 -19.16 -20.47
C ARG A 171 -10.33 -18.02 -20.76
N GLN A 172 -9.65 -17.52 -19.75
CA GLN A 172 -8.41 -16.78 -19.91
C GLN A 172 -7.37 -17.73 -20.53
N GLN A 173 -6.62 -17.25 -21.53
CA GLN A 173 -5.54 -18.03 -22.11
C GLN A 173 -4.42 -18.21 -21.07
N ASP A 174 -3.93 -19.44 -20.93
CA ASP A 174 -2.77 -19.74 -20.09
C ASP A 174 -1.55 -18.88 -20.47
N ASP A 175 -0.72 -18.57 -19.47
CA ASP A 175 0.48 -17.74 -19.59
C ASP A 175 0.24 -16.31 -20.12
N THR A 176 -1.00 -15.83 -20.12
CA THR A 176 -1.31 -14.43 -20.43
C THR A 176 -1.65 -13.65 -19.15
N PRO A 177 -0.91 -12.58 -18.81
CA PRO A 177 -1.19 -11.79 -17.62
C PRO A 177 -2.48 -11.00 -17.80
N VAL A 178 -3.21 -10.79 -16.69
CA VAL A 178 -4.33 -9.85 -16.66
C VAL A 178 -3.78 -8.44 -16.66
N GLU A 179 -4.09 -7.66 -17.70
CA GLU A 179 -3.77 -6.24 -17.75
C GLU A 179 -4.72 -5.48 -16.81
N ARG A 180 -4.21 -5.12 -15.63
CA ARG A 180 -4.97 -4.39 -14.62
C ARG A 180 -5.20 -2.96 -15.06
N SER A 181 -6.39 -2.44 -14.79
CA SER A 181 -6.65 -1.03 -15.02
C SER A 181 -5.70 -0.16 -14.17
N PRO A 182 -5.08 0.88 -14.75
CA PRO A 182 -4.25 1.83 -14.01
C PRO A 182 -5.08 2.73 -13.08
N TYR A 183 -6.41 2.75 -13.23
CA TYR A 183 -7.32 3.45 -12.34
C TYR A 183 -7.77 2.57 -11.17
N SER A 184 -7.43 1.27 -11.12
CA SER A 184 -7.90 0.38 -10.04
C SER A 184 -7.42 0.89 -8.67
N PRO A 185 -8.34 1.16 -7.73
CA PRO A 185 -7.94 1.57 -6.38
C PRO A 185 -7.20 0.44 -5.66
N LYS A 186 -6.38 0.81 -4.67
CA LYS A 186 -5.85 -0.17 -3.71
C LYS A 186 -7.00 -0.86 -2.99
N VAL A 187 -6.83 -2.14 -2.68
CA VAL A 187 -7.82 -2.90 -1.90
C VAL A 187 -8.00 -2.23 -0.53
N LYS A 188 -9.25 -2.01 -0.15
CA LYS A 188 -9.67 -1.52 1.17
C LYS A 188 -10.34 -2.65 1.92
N TYR A 189 -10.25 -2.62 3.24
CA TYR A 189 -10.74 -3.66 4.14
C TYR A 189 -11.93 -3.15 4.94
N LEU A 190 -12.77 -4.08 5.39
CA LEU A 190 -13.84 -3.78 6.34
C LEU A 190 -13.25 -3.40 7.69
N VAL A 191 -13.93 -2.52 8.42
CA VAL A 191 -13.49 -2.06 9.75
C VAL A 191 -13.34 -3.23 10.73
N GLU A 192 -14.21 -4.23 10.62
CA GLU A 192 -14.15 -5.45 11.44
C GLU A 192 -13.00 -6.41 11.06
N GLU A 193 -12.44 -6.29 9.85
CA GLU A 193 -11.25 -7.05 9.45
C GLU A 193 -9.99 -6.43 10.04
N THR A 194 -9.89 -5.11 10.04
CA THR A 194 -8.80 -4.33 10.63
C THR A 194 -8.88 -4.22 12.15
N GLY A 195 -10.08 -4.31 12.73
CA GLY A 195 -10.31 -4.32 14.17
C GLY A 195 -9.66 -5.49 14.92
N ALA A 196 -9.22 -6.54 14.21
CA ALA A 196 -8.40 -7.63 14.74
C ALA A 196 -6.88 -7.33 14.71
N GLN A 197 -6.44 -6.26 14.01
CA GLN A 197 -5.02 -5.90 13.85
C GLN A 197 -4.65 -4.48 14.30
N SER A 198 -5.60 -3.58 14.57
CA SER A 198 -5.30 -2.17 14.88
C SER A 198 -6.31 -1.50 15.81
N ARG A 199 -6.54 -2.06 17.00
CA ARG A 199 -7.43 -1.46 18.01
C ARG A 199 -6.74 -0.54 19.04
N ASP A 200 -5.52 -0.10 18.77
CA ASP A 200 -4.86 0.98 19.52
C ASP A 200 -4.48 2.13 18.57
N SER A 201 -5.46 2.90 18.14
CA SER A 201 -5.22 4.22 17.56
C SER A 201 -6.18 5.20 18.20
N ALA A 202 -5.79 5.75 19.35
CA ALA A 202 -6.30 7.05 19.74
C ALA A 202 -5.98 8.04 18.60
N GLU A 203 -6.93 8.93 18.27
CA GLU A 203 -6.76 9.95 17.23
C GLU A 203 -5.58 10.87 17.59
N HIS A 204 -4.39 10.54 17.09
CA HIS A 204 -3.21 11.37 17.25
C HIS A 204 -3.03 12.21 15.99
N LYS A 205 -3.30 13.51 16.09
CA LYS A 205 -3.01 14.45 15.00
C LYS A 205 -1.56 14.90 15.10
N ALA A 206 -0.77 14.69 14.04
CA ALA A 206 0.56 15.26 13.91
C ALA A 206 0.50 16.57 13.10
N LYS A 207 0.98 17.67 13.67
CA LYS A 207 1.26 18.89 12.89
C LYS A 207 2.70 18.82 12.43
N LEU A 208 2.93 18.86 11.12
CA LEU A 208 4.24 18.90 10.50
C LEU A 208 4.77 20.35 10.51
N GLN A 209 4.91 20.87 11.72
CA GLN A 209 5.71 22.02 12.12
C GLN A 209 6.30 21.59 13.46
N GLU A 210 7.55 21.92 13.75
CA GLU A 210 8.18 21.59 15.03
C GLU A 210 7.24 21.99 16.18
N ALA A 211 6.55 21.01 16.78
CA ALA A 211 5.54 21.23 17.80
C ALA A 211 5.21 19.91 18.54
N PRO A 212 5.04 19.96 19.88
CA PRO A 212 4.69 18.82 20.71
C PRO A 212 3.20 18.54 20.52
N GLY A 213 2.82 17.35 20.05
CA GLY A 213 1.40 17.07 19.83
C GLY A 213 1.05 15.64 19.43
N ALA A 214 2.01 14.82 19.04
CA ALA A 214 1.78 13.39 19.08
C ALA A 214 1.70 12.96 20.56
N GLY A 215 0.65 12.20 20.93
CA GLY A 215 0.69 11.43 22.17
C GLY A 215 1.87 10.48 22.14
N ASP A 216 2.27 9.93 23.29
CA ASP A 216 3.46 9.08 23.44
C ASP A 216 3.59 8.04 22.30
N LEU A 217 4.44 8.32 21.31
CA LEU A 217 4.72 7.40 20.21
C LEU A 217 5.89 6.51 20.58
N ARG A 218 5.79 5.23 20.25
CA ARG A 218 6.86 4.25 20.42
C ARG A 218 7.30 3.74 19.06
N ILE A 219 8.43 4.25 18.57
CA ILE A 219 8.93 3.98 17.21
C ILE A 219 10.34 3.41 17.33
N ARG A 220 10.53 2.17 16.87
CA ARG A 220 11.86 1.57 16.81
C ARG A 220 12.59 2.05 15.55
N PRO A 221 13.92 2.25 15.60
CA PRO A 221 14.73 2.53 14.41
C PRO A 221 14.47 1.52 13.29
N GLY A 222 14.13 2.04 12.12
CA GLY A 222 13.74 1.27 10.94
C GLY A 222 12.23 1.07 10.74
N GLN A 223 11.39 1.41 11.73
CA GLN A 223 9.93 1.42 11.53
C GLN A 223 9.47 2.61 10.68
N ALA A 224 8.28 2.46 10.11
CA ALA A 224 7.61 3.48 9.34
C ALA A 224 6.38 4.03 10.07
N ILE A 225 6.10 5.30 9.83
CA ILE A 225 4.87 5.95 10.26
C ILE A 225 3.90 6.06 9.09
N VAL A 226 2.62 5.83 9.35
CA VAL A 226 1.53 5.96 8.39
C VAL A 226 0.79 7.27 8.69
N LEU A 227 0.78 8.17 7.71
CA LEU A 227 0.22 9.52 7.82
C LEU A 227 -0.92 9.73 6.83
N ASP A 228 -2.01 10.32 7.29
CA ASP A 228 -3.18 10.70 6.49
C ASP A 228 -3.22 12.21 6.28
N PHE A 229 -3.09 12.65 5.03
CA PHE A 229 -3.09 14.07 4.65
C PHE A 229 -4.45 14.54 4.12
N MET A 230 -5.53 13.77 4.33
CA MET A 230 -6.85 14.10 3.79
C MET A 230 -7.37 15.45 4.29
N GLU A 231 -7.20 15.78 5.57
CA GLU A 231 -7.65 17.06 6.15
C GLU A 231 -6.88 18.26 5.57
N TRP A 232 -5.58 18.09 5.29
CA TRP A 232 -4.73 19.17 4.82
C TRP A 232 -4.81 19.40 3.30
N ILE A 233 -4.80 18.34 2.50
CA ILE A 233 -4.82 18.43 1.03
C ILE A 233 -6.26 18.51 0.50
N GLY A 234 -7.20 17.94 1.24
CA GLY A 234 -8.58 17.76 0.80
C GLY A 234 -8.78 16.49 -0.05
N PRO A 235 -10.05 16.06 -0.19
CA PRO A 235 -10.43 14.91 -1.00
C PRO A 235 -9.99 15.11 -2.46
N PRO A 236 -9.69 14.03 -3.20
CA PRO A 236 -9.48 14.14 -4.63
C PRO A 236 -10.71 14.75 -5.30
N GLU A 237 -10.49 15.81 -6.09
CA GLU A 237 -11.56 16.39 -6.90
C GLU A 237 -12.04 15.37 -7.94
N TYR A 238 -13.35 15.36 -8.21
CA TYR A 238 -13.89 14.47 -9.22
C TYR A 238 -13.34 14.81 -10.60
N GLN A 239 -12.77 13.80 -11.27
CA GLN A 239 -12.40 13.86 -12.67
C GLN A 239 -12.93 12.63 -13.41
N HIS A 240 -13.47 12.82 -14.61
CA HIS A 240 -13.99 11.72 -15.41
C HIS A 240 -12.89 10.87 -16.06
N THR A 241 -11.71 11.40 -16.36
CA THR A 241 -10.49 10.65 -16.71
C THR A 241 -9.29 11.53 -16.37
N ALA A 242 -8.12 10.90 -16.18
CA ALA A 242 -6.88 11.59 -15.90
C ALA A 242 -5.75 10.84 -16.60
N ASP A 243 -5.74 10.88 -17.94
CA ASP A 243 -4.89 9.98 -18.75
C ASP A 243 -3.38 10.16 -18.49
N SER A 244 -2.96 11.36 -18.07
CA SER A 244 -1.57 11.65 -17.68
C SER A 244 -1.20 11.17 -16.27
N ASN A 245 -2.18 10.95 -15.39
CA ASN A 245 -1.99 10.45 -14.02
C ASN A 245 -3.23 9.71 -13.49
N PRO A 246 -3.53 8.48 -13.99
CA PRO A 246 -4.77 7.77 -13.66
C PRO A 246 -5.00 7.53 -12.16
N GLN A 247 -3.92 7.29 -11.42
CA GLN A 247 -3.96 6.99 -9.99
C GLN A 247 -4.41 8.18 -9.14
N SER A 248 -4.26 9.41 -9.64
CA SER A 248 -4.65 10.64 -8.92
C SER A 248 -6.14 10.69 -8.57
N ILE A 249 -7.00 10.02 -9.35
CA ILE A 249 -8.46 10.00 -9.14
C ILE A 249 -8.84 9.26 -7.86
N ASN A 250 -8.05 8.26 -7.45
CA ASN A 250 -8.34 7.41 -6.29
C ASN A 250 -7.24 7.49 -5.22
N ASP A 251 -6.46 8.58 -5.21
CA ASP A 251 -5.41 8.79 -4.23
C ASP A 251 -6.03 9.12 -2.86
N ASP A 252 -5.77 8.27 -1.88
CA ASP A 252 -6.30 8.36 -0.52
C ASP A 252 -5.56 9.38 0.36
N ARG A 253 -4.52 10.04 -0.18
CA ARG A 253 -3.63 10.96 0.53
C ARG A 253 -2.91 10.33 1.73
N VAL A 254 -2.91 9.01 1.85
CA VAL A 254 -2.20 8.29 2.91
C VAL A 254 -0.82 7.92 2.40
N ARG A 255 0.22 8.15 3.21
CA ARG A 255 1.58 7.76 2.89
C ARG A 255 2.23 7.10 4.08
N THR A 256 3.05 6.10 3.77
CA THR A 256 3.89 5.40 4.75
C THR A 256 5.33 5.80 4.46
N TRP A 257 6.02 6.32 5.47
CA TRP A 257 7.44 6.66 5.37
C TRP A 257 8.20 6.12 6.56
N THR A 258 9.38 5.57 6.30
CA THR A 258 10.34 5.23 7.35
C THR A 258 10.71 6.47 8.14
N VAL A 259 10.69 6.35 9.46
CA VAL A 259 11.10 7.42 10.38
C VAL A 259 12.63 7.49 10.40
N SER A 260 13.19 8.69 10.19
CA SER A 260 14.65 8.88 10.07
C SER A 260 15.35 9.18 11.40
N SER A 261 14.60 9.63 12.39
CA SER A 261 15.08 9.85 13.76
C SER A 261 15.09 8.55 14.56
N ALA A 262 15.98 8.47 15.56
CA ALA A 262 16.06 7.34 16.47
C ALA A 262 15.25 7.63 17.74
N HIS A 263 14.36 6.72 18.12
CA HIS A 263 13.49 6.86 19.29
C HIS A 263 13.47 5.59 20.16
N GLU A 264 14.63 4.94 20.25
CA GLU A 264 14.80 3.66 20.95
C GLU A 264 14.35 3.74 22.41
N GLU A 265 13.45 2.83 22.81
CA GLU A 265 12.92 2.66 24.17
C GLU A 265 12.31 3.94 24.81
N LYS A 266 12.04 4.96 24.00
CA LYS A 266 11.53 6.26 24.45
C LYS A 266 10.13 6.50 23.88
N ASN A 267 9.27 7.10 24.70
CA ASN A 267 8.07 7.73 24.21
C ASN A 267 8.45 9.08 23.63
N VAL A 268 7.99 9.37 22.42
CA VAL A 268 8.34 10.60 21.71
C VAL A 268 7.11 11.33 21.22
N THR A 269 7.24 12.66 21.18
CA THR A 269 6.20 13.58 20.70
C THR A 269 6.57 14.22 19.36
N CYS A 270 7.77 13.96 18.87
CA CYS A 270 8.29 14.42 17.59
C CYS A 270 9.07 13.30 16.88
N PHE A 271 9.14 13.38 15.56
CA PHE A 271 9.91 12.48 14.70
C PHE A 271 10.37 13.21 13.44
N GLU A 272 11.37 12.66 12.77
CA GLU A 272 11.91 13.17 11.52
C GLU A 272 11.58 12.23 10.37
N LEU A 273 11.39 12.81 9.17
CA LEU A 273 11.17 12.07 7.94
C LEU A 273 12.19 12.50 6.89
N THR A 274 12.72 11.52 6.15
CA THR A 274 13.45 11.78 4.91
C THR A 274 12.61 11.30 3.75
N MET A 275 12.37 12.16 2.76
CA MET A 275 11.47 11.86 1.65
C MET A 275 12.02 12.34 0.31
N ARG A 276 11.58 11.66 -0.75
CA ARG A 276 11.86 12.04 -2.14
C ARG A 276 10.59 12.60 -2.79
N ALA A 277 10.74 13.70 -3.54
CA ALA A 277 9.65 14.22 -4.36
C ALA A 277 9.27 13.22 -5.45
N MET A 278 8.01 12.76 -5.44
CA MET A 278 7.46 11.93 -6.50
C MET A 278 6.78 12.81 -7.54
N LYS A 279 7.25 12.73 -8.80
CA LYS A 279 6.66 13.48 -9.92
C LYS A 279 5.20 13.08 -10.10
N GLY A 280 4.29 14.05 -10.01
CA GLY A 280 2.84 13.82 -10.10
C GLY A 280 2.21 13.22 -8.83
N GLY A 281 2.98 13.00 -7.76
CA GLY A 281 2.45 12.53 -6.48
C GLY A 281 1.74 13.66 -5.74
N ALA A 282 0.51 13.43 -5.27
CA ALA A 282 -0.29 14.47 -4.62
C ALA A 282 0.33 14.98 -3.32
N VAL A 283 0.67 14.06 -2.41
CA VAL A 283 1.18 14.41 -1.07
C VAL A 283 2.59 15.00 -1.14
N THR A 284 3.53 14.28 -1.75
CA THR A 284 4.90 14.80 -1.91
C THR A 284 4.94 16.05 -2.79
N GLY A 285 4.04 16.17 -3.78
CA GLY A 285 3.90 17.39 -4.58
C GLY A 285 3.56 18.59 -3.70
N ALA A 286 2.48 18.47 -2.92
CA ALA A 286 2.03 19.52 -2.00
C ALA A 286 3.08 19.89 -0.95
N LEU A 287 3.74 18.89 -0.33
CA LEU A 287 4.82 19.14 0.64
C LEU A 287 5.98 19.92 0.01
N PHE A 288 6.44 19.50 -1.18
CA PHE A 288 7.54 20.18 -1.86
C PHE A 288 7.13 21.53 -2.45
N ASP A 289 5.85 21.76 -2.75
CA ASP A 289 5.34 23.09 -3.12
C ASP A 289 5.45 24.06 -1.95
N GLN A 290 5.19 23.63 -0.71
CA GLN A 290 5.44 24.46 0.48
C GLN A 290 6.93 24.77 0.64
N LEU A 291 7.80 23.79 0.44
CA LEU A 291 9.26 24.01 0.50
C LEU A 291 9.74 25.00 -0.57
N ARG A 292 9.17 24.93 -1.79
CA ARG A 292 9.51 25.85 -2.89
C ARG A 292 9.11 27.30 -2.63
N LYS A 293 8.05 27.54 -1.84
CA LYS A 293 7.65 28.90 -1.43
C LYS A 293 8.68 29.53 -0.49
N GLY A 294 9.40 28.73 0.30
CA GLY A 294 10.35 29.16 1.34
C GLY A 294 11.70 29.74 0.87
N GLN A 295 11.80 30.25 -0.36
CA GLN A 295 13.05 30.71 -1.04
C GLN A 295 14.12 29.60 -1.27
N PRO A 296 14.51 29.31 -2.53
CA PRO A 296 15.41 28.19 -2.88
C PRO A 296 16.87 28.31 -2.41
N ASP A 297 17.37 29.51 -2.12
CA ASP A 297 18.81 29.75 -1.85
C ASP A 297 19.25 29.34 -0.44
N GLN A 298 18.31 28.96 0.43
CA GLN A 298 18.59 28.51 1.79
C GLN A 298 18.74 26.99 1.91
N LYS A 299 19.51 26.37 1.00
CA LYS A 299 19.86 24.95 1.13
C LYS A 299 20.52 24.76 2.51
N ARG A 300 19.94 23.89 3.36
CA ARG A 300 20.40 23.52 4.72
C ARG A 300 19.94 24.43 5.87
N GLN A 301 19.03 25.38 5.66
CA GLN A 301 18.37 26.06 6.77
C GLN A 301 16.97 25.48 6.99
N ARG A 302 16.51 25.56 8.25
CA ARG A 302 15.17 25.16 8.62
C ARG A 302 14.16 26.13 8.00
N ILE A 303 13.25 25.60 7.19
CA ILE A 303 12.14 26.35 6.63
C ILE A 303 10.97 26.26 7.61
N VAL A 304 10.39 27.41 7.95
CA VAL A 304 9.14 27.49 8.72
C VAL A 304 8.01 27.71 7.73
N PHE A 305 6.98 26.86 7.77
CA PHE A 305 5.81 27.03 6.92
C PHE A 305 4.88 28.10 7.48
N ASP A 306 4.43 29.02 6.63
CA ASP A 306 3.43 30.04 7.00
C ASP A 306 2.09 29.41 7.41
N THR A 307 1.73 28.31 6.76
CA THR A 307 0.55 27.50 7.10
C THR A 307 1.00 26.15 7.63
N PRO A 308 0.51 25.71 8.81
CA PRO A 308 0.81 24.39 9.34
C PRO A 308 0.39 23.30 8.36
N VAL A 309 1.29 22.37 8.09
CA VAL A 309 0.95 21.09 7.45
C VAL A 309 0.37 20.20 8.54
N VAL A 310 -0.79 19.59 8.31
CA VAL A 310 -1.46 18.72 9.28
C VAL A 310 -1.64 17.33 8.68
N ALA A 311 -1.36 16.30 9.45
CA ALA A 311 -1.62 14.91 9.08
C ALA A 311 -2.07 14.11 10.30
N ASP A 312 -3.01 13.19 10.10
CA ASP A 312 -3.39 12.26 11.17
C ASP A 312 -2.42 11.08 11.20
N ILE A 313 -1.95 10.70 12.39
CA ILE A 313 -1.18 9.48 12.59
C ILE A 313 -2.16 8.32 12.57
N VAL A 314 -2.03 7.50 11.55
CA VAL A 314 -2.84 6.29 11.38
C VAL A 314 -2.28 5.16 12.22
N GLY A 315 -0.96 5.09 12.31
CA GLY A 315 -0.26 4.06 13.06
C GLY A 315 1.23 4.00 12.73
N ILE A 316 1.92 3.11 13.43
CA ILE A 316 3.33 2.78 13.24
C ILE A 316 3.37 1.32 12.75
N THR A 317 4.24 1.05 11.78
CA THR A 317 4.31 -0.27 11.12
C THR A 317 5.75 -0.61 10.76
N GLY A 318 5.96 -1.85 10.33
CA GLY A 318 7.25 -2.37 9.89
C GLY A 318 7.97 -3.13 10.99
N ASP A 319 8.56 -4.24 10.59
CA ASP A 319 9.43 -5.09 11.41
C ASP A 319 10.90 -5.00 10.96
N PHE A 320 11.22 -4.03 10.10
CA PHE A 320 12.56 -3.77 9.57
C PHE A 320 13.45 -3.08 10.62
N CYS A 321 13.62 -3.72 11.75
CA CYS A 321 14.38 -3.21 12.89
C CYS A 321 15.62 -4.07 13.14
N MET A 322 16.65 -3.43 13.69
CA MET A 322 17.87 -4.10 14.11
C MET A 322 17.71 -4.69 15.52
N ASP A 323 18.35 -5.83 15.78
CA ASP A 323 18.56 -6.38 17.12
C ASP A 323 19.87 -5.82 17.71
N ARG A 324 19.84 -5.33 18.95
CA ARG A 324 20.99 -4.69 19.60
C ARG A 324 22.02 -5.69 20.12
N GLU A 325 21.63 -6.95 20.31
CA GLU A 325 22.54 -8.01 20.78
C GLU A 325 23.44 -8.55 19.66
N LYS A 326 23.07 -8.33 18.40
CA LYS A 326 23.79 -8.82 17.22
C LYS A 326 24.00 -7.71 16.20
N LEU A 327 25.17 -7.09 16.23
CA LEU A 327 25.58 -6.05 15.28
C LEU A 327 26.47 -6.57 14.15
N ASP A 328 26.47 -7.87 13.88
CA ASP A 328 27.14 -8.43 12.69
C ASP A 328 26.18 -8.37 11.49
N VAL A 329 26.08 -7.19 10.87
CA VAL A 329 25.03 -6.88 9.88
C VAL A 329 25.58 -6.33 8.57
N LEU A 330 24.88 -6.64 7.48
CA LEU A 330 25.07 -6.05 6.16
C LEU A 330 23.83 -5.23 5.79
N TRP A 331 24.03 -3.93 5.63
CA TRP A 331 23.00 -3.00 5.17
C TRP A 331 23.21 -2.67 3.70
N VAL A 332 22.16 -2.78 2.89
CA VAL A 332 22.20 -2.43 1.47
C VAL A 332 21.13 -1.38 1.19
N ALA A 333 21.59 -0.19 0.80
CA ALA A 333 20.75 0.99 0.58
C ALA A 333 20.78 1.43 -0.89
N GLY A 334 19.60 1.61 -1.49
CA GLY A 334 19.43 2.22 -2.80
C GLY A 334 18.84 3.64 -2.70
N GLY A 335 19.67 4.67 -2.90
CA GLY A 335 19.25 6.08 -2.85
C GLY A 335 18.57 6.43 -1.51
N ILE A 336 17.30 6.84 -1.55
CA ILE A 336 16.50 7.16 -0.35
C ILE A 336 16.27 5.93 0.56
N GLY A 337 16.55 4.72 0.07
CA GLY A 337 16.61 3.50 0.89
C GLY A 337 17.59 3.54 2.06
N ILE A 338 18.41 4.59 2.16
CA ILE A 338 19.28 4.82 3.31
C ILE A 338 18.52 5.15 4.60
N THR A 339 17.28 5.65 4.50
CA THR A 339 16.52 6.20 5.64
C THR A 339 16.42 5.27 6.87
N PRO A 340 16.05 3.99 6.77
CA PRO A 340 16.05 3.11 7.95
C PRO A 340 17.44 3.01 8.60
N PHE A 341 18.50 2.98 7.80
CA PHE A 341 19.87 2.88 8.29
C PHE A 341 20.35 4.17 8.95
N LEU A 342 19.84 5.35 8.55
CA LEU A 342 20.10 6.60 9.26
C LEU A 342 19.53 6.54 10.69
N ALA A 343 18.30 6.04 10.85
CA ALA A 343 17.70 5.85 12.16
C ALA A 343 18.50 4.85 13.00
N MET A 344 18.93 3.72 12.41
CA MET A 344 19.75 2.72 13.09
C MET A 344 21.14 3.26 13.49
N LEU A 345 21.80 4.03 12.61
CA LEU A 345 23.07 4.70 12.93
C LEU A 345 22.91 5.70 14.07
N ASN A 346 21.83 6.50 14.07
CA ASN A 346 21.52 7.42 15.15
C ASN A 346 21.28 6.67 16.47
N ALA A 347 20.57 5.54 16.45
CA ALA A 347 20.34 4.72 17.64
C ALA A 347 21.64 4.12 18.21
N LEU A 348 22.58 3.72 17.35
CA LEU A 348 23.93 3.30 17.76
C LEU A 348 24.73 4.46 18.35
N ALA A 349 24.61 5.67 17.80
CA ALA A 349 25.29 6.88 18.29
C ALA A 349 24.75 7.39 19.64
N GLU A 350 23.52 7.02 19.99
CA GLU A 350 22.86 7.37 21.25
C GLU A 350 22.91 6.26 22.31
N CYS A 351 23.45 5.09 21.96
CA CYS A 351 23.52 3.95 22.87
C CYS A 351 24.49 4.24 24.04
N GLU A 352 23.97 4.26 25.27
CA GLU A 352 24.76 4.51 26.49
C GLU A 352 25.68 3.33 26.85
N SER A 353 25.23 2.09 26.59
CA SER A 353 26.09 0.92 26.60
C SER A 353 26.90 0.87 25.30
N ALA A 354 28.19 0.55 25.39
CA ALA A 354 29.04 0.41 24.22
C ALA A 354 28.61 -0.84 23.42
N ALA A 355 27.73 -0.64 22.44
CA ALA A 355 27.44 -1.59 21.39
C ALA A 355 28.75 -2.14 20.79
N GLU A 356 28.80 -3.44 20.49
CA GLU A 356 29.96 -4.10 19.87
C GLU A 356 29.52 -4.89 18.64
N GLY A 357 30.27 -4.75 17.54
CA GLY A 357 30.00 -5.51 16.33
C GLY A 357 30.55 -4.88 15.04
N ASP A 358 30.02 -5.32 13.91
CA ASP A 358 30.54 -5.00 12.58
C ASP A 358 29.41 -4.69 11.60
N VAL A 359 29.28 -3.41 11.26
CA VAL A 359 28.28 -2.89 10.33
C VAL A 359 28.95 -2.66 8.98
N MET A 360 28.49 -3.36 7.95
CA MET A 360 28.85 -3.05 6.57
C MET A 360 27.68 -2.38 5.86
N LEU A 361 27.85 -1.15 5.38
CA LEU A 361 26.84 -0.43 4.60
C LEU A 361 27.26 -0.35 3.12
N VAL A 362 26.49 -1.00 2.26
CA VAL A 362 26.59 -0.91 0.80
C VAL A 362 25.58 0.12 0.30
N LEU A 363 26.05 1.27 -0.15
CA LEU A 363 25.22 2.39 -0.57
C LEU A 363 25.34 2.61 -2.08
N SER A 364 24.25 2.39 -2.83
CA SER A 364 24.16 2.81 -4.22
C SER A 364 23.43 4.16 -4.34
N THR A 365 24.12 5.20 -4.81
CA THR A 365 23.57 6.55 -4.86
C THR A 365 24.13 7.37 -6.03
N ARG A 366 23.38 8.40 -6.43
CA ARG A 366 23.84 9.45 -7.35
C ARG A 366 24.30 10.72 -6.64
N GLU A 367 24.05 10.80 -5.33
CA GLU A 367 24.26 12.00 -4.52
C GLU A 367 25.09 11.65 -3.26
N PRO A 368 26.33 11.14 -3.43
CA PRO A 368 27.14 10.65 -2.31
C PRO A 368 27.40 11.73 -1.24
N ASN A 369 27.65 12.98 -1.66
CA ASN A 369 27.85 14.12 -0.76
C ASN A 369 26.67 14.32 0.22
N ILE A 370 25.42 14.20 -0.26
CA ILE A 370 24.22 14.37 0.58
C ILE A 370 24.10 13.20 1.56
N MET A 371 24.28 11.97 1.07
CA MET A 371 24.14 10.78 1.92
C MET A 371 25.18 10.73 3.04
N LEU A 372 26.44 11.08 2.73
CA LEU A 372 27.51 11.15 3.71
C LEU A 372 27.28 12.26 4.74
N TYR A 373 26.80 13.42 4.29
CA TYR A 373 26.44 14.50 5.18
C TYR A 373 25.37 14.09 6.20
N MET A 374 24.34 13.35 5.77
CA MET A 374 23.28 12.87 6.67
C MET A 374 23.77 11.88 7.72
N MET A 375 24.79 11.07 7.40
CA MET A 375 25.37 10.09 8.34
C MET A 375 26.42 10.68 9.27
N ARG A 376 27.02 11.83 8.91
CA ARG A 376 28.22 12.37 9.55
C ARG A 376 28.10 12.49 11.06
N HIS A 377 27.02 13.11 11.54
CA HIS A 377 26.81 13.32 12.97
C HIS A 377 26.74 12.00 13.76
N SER A 378 26.10 10.97 13.20
CA SER A 378 26.02 9.64 13.82
C SER A 378 27.41 8.97 13.83
N LEU A 379 28.11 8.98 12.69
CA LEU A 379 29.45 8.38 12.56
C LEU A 379 30.47 9.00 13.52
N GLU A 380 30.41 10.32 13.74
CA GLU A 380 31.27 11.02 14.71
C GLU A 380 31.01 10.60 16.16
N ARG A 381 29.81 10.11 16.48
CA ARG A 381 29.39 9.78 17.85
C ARG A 381 29.41 8.28 18.18
N ILE A 382 29.30 7.39 17.18
CA ILE A 382 29.32 5.95 17.40
C ILE A 382 30.62 5.50 18.11
N ALA A 383 30.48 4.59 19.07
CA ALA A 383 31.57 4.03 19.87
C ALA A 383 32.61 3.31 19.00
N SER A 384 33.87 3.31 19.44
CA SER A 384 34.98 2.66 18.72
C SER A 384 34.91 1.13 18.70
N THR A 385 34.05 0.54 19.53
CA THR A 385 33.74 -0.90 19.59
C THR A 385 32.88 -1.40 18.43
N VAL A 386 32.23 -0.49 17.68
CA VAL A 386 31.46 -0.84 16.47
C VAL A 386 32.31 -0.54 15.24
N ARG A 387 32.72 -1.57 14.48
CA ARG A 387 33.39 -1.35 13.20
C ARG A 387 32.36 -0.96 12.14
N ILE A 388 32.65 0.07 11.36
CA ILE A 388 31.78 0.53 10.26
C ILE A 388 32.56 0.53 8.96
N SER A 389 32.07 -0.20 7.97
CA SER A 389 32.64 -0.21 6.62
C SER A 389 31.58 0.24 5.62
N ILE A 390 31.84 1.29 4.86
CA ILE A 390 30.89 1.82 3.87
C ILE A 390 31.44 1.58 2.46
N ALA A 391 30.70 0.86 1.62
CA ALA A 391 31.00 0.69 0.21
C ALA A 391 30.03 1.53 -0.62
N ILE A 392 30.53 2.58 -1.27
CA ILE A 392 29.72 3.53 -2.04
C ILE A 392 29.80 3.21 -3.53
N PHE A 393 28.66 2.93 -4.14
CA PHE A 393 28.48 2.68 -5.57
C PHE A 393 27.84 3.90 -6.23
N THR A 394 28.62 4.64 -7.02
CA THR A 394 28.21 5.93 -7.58
C THR A 394 28.89 6.20 -8.93
N HIS A 395 28.27 7.04 -9.76
CA HIS A 395 28.93 7.60 -10.95
C HIS A 395 29.69 8.90 -10.66
N ASP A 396 29.39 9.54 -9.53
CA ASP A 396 30.06 10.73 -9.03
C ASP A 396 31.19 10.33 -8.09
N SER A 397 32.43 10.47 -8.55
CA SER A 397 33.64 10.19 -7.76
C SER A 397 34.18 11.42 -7.02
N GLU A 398 33.57 12.59 -7.20
CA GLU A 398 34.03 13.85 -6.61
C GLU A 398 33.19 14.20 -5.37
N PHE A 399 33.51 13.55 -4.25
CA PHE A 399 32.85 13.82 -2.97
C PHE A 399 33.81 13.77 -1.79
N ASP A 400 33.49 14.53 -0.76
CA ASP A 400 34.25 14.57 0.49
C ASP A 400 33.65 13.59 1.51
N ALA A 401 34.41 12.55 1.84
CA ALA A 401 34.08 11.61 2.91
C ALA A 401 34.04 12.28 4.30
N GLY A 402 34.77 13.37 4.50
CA GLY A 402 35.01 13.96 5.80
C GLY A 402 35.95 13.11 6.68
N PRO A 403 36.14 13.52 7.94
CA PRO A 403 36.99 12.79 8.87
C PRO A 403 36.35 11.45 9.29
N LEU A 404 37.16 10.39 9.37
CA LEU A 404 36.75 9.06 9.81
C LEU A 404 37.52 8.65 11.06
N LYS A 405 36.87 7.88 11.94
CA LYS A 405 37.55 7.24 13.09
C LYS A 405 38.38 6.02 12.64
N PRO A 406 39.34 5.54 13.44
CA PRO A 406 40.16 4.36 13.09
C PRO A 406 39.36 3.07 12.84
N ASN A 407 38.18 2.94 13.46
CA ASN A 407 37.25 1.82 13.28
C ASN A 407 36.28 2.00 12.09
N GLN A 408 36.49 3.02 11.26
CA GLN A 408 35.61 3.38 10.16
C GLN A 408 36.39 3.39 8.85
N SER A 409 35.78 2.87 7.78
CA SER A 409 36.39 2.87 6.45
C SER A 409 35.35 3.14 5.36
N ILE A 410 35.81 3.77 4.27
CA ILE A 410 34.99 4.01 3.08
C ILE A 410 35.74 3.48 1.85
N SER A 411 35.06 2.67 1.04
CA SER A 411 35.51 2.26 -0.29
C SER A 411 34.55 2.80 -1.35
N VAL A 412 35.09 3.17 -2.51
CA VAL A 412 34.32 3.80 -3.60
C VAL A 412 34.40 2.96 -4.85
N HIS A 413 33.26 2.65 -5.43
CA HIS A 413 33.09 1.80 -6.61
C HIS A 413 32.30 2.56 -7.67
N ARG A 414 32.72 2.45 -8.93
CA ARG A 414 32.09 3.17 -10.03
C ARG A 414 30.86 2.42 -10.54
N GLY A 415 29.72 3.09 -10.56
CA GLY A 415 28.49 2.60 -11.18
C GLY A 415 27.57 1.83 -10.23
N ARG A 416 26.97 0.73 -10.73
CA ARG A 416 26.06 -0.13 -9.95
C ARG A 416 26.85 -1.23 -9.23
N ILE A 417 26.20 -1.85 -8.25
CA ILE A 417 26.75 -3.03 -7.57
C ILE A 417 26.89 -4.16 -8.60
N PHE A 418 28.12 -4.65 -8.77
CA PHE A 418 28.44 -5.73 -9.71
C PHE A 418 28.46 -7.08 -8.99
N PRO A 419 28.13 -8.20 -9.67
CA PRO A 419 27.95 -9.51 -9.02
C PRO A 419 29.17 -10.00 -8.24
N GLU A 420 30.38 -9.69 -8.70
CA GLU A 420 31.63 -10.13 -8.08
C GLU A 420 31.83 -9.54 -6.69
N PHE A 421 31.24 -8.37 -6.40
CA PHE A 421 31.33 -7.72 -5.10
C PHE A 421 30.80 -8.60 -3.96
N TRP A 422 29.77 -9.40 -4.23
CA TRP A 422 29.15 -10.25 -3.20
C TRP A 422 30.02 -11.42 -2.76
N LYS A 423 31.04 -11.79 -3.54
CA LYS A 423 31.90 -12.96 -3.24
C LYS A 423 32.69 -12.79 -1.94
N ASP A 424 33.04 -11.56 -1.60
CA ASP A 424 33.89 -11.23 -0.46
C ASP A 424 33.07 -10.86 0.80
N ILE A 425 31.74 -10.94 0.74
CA ILE A 425 30.86 -10.57 1.83
C ILE A 425 30.76 -11.71 2.87
N PRO A 426 30.92 -11.41 4.18
CA PRO A 426 30.76 -12.41 5.22
C PRO A 426 29.33 -12.99 5.25
N ARG A 427 29.22 -14.31 5.14
CA ARG A 427 27.93 -15.04 5.11
C ARG A 427 27.25 -15.15 6.47
N SER A 428 27.96 -14.85 7.56
CA SER A 428 27.41 -14.85 8.91
C SER A 428 26.46 -13.69 9.18
N LYS A 429 26.56 -12.62 8.38
CA LYS A 429 25.82 -11.38 8.60
C LYS A 429 24.34 -11.53 8.31
N ASP A 430 23.53 -10.94 9.19
CA ASP A 430 22.13 -10.67 8.87
C ASP A 430 22.06 -9.49 7.88
N VAL A 431 21.22 -9.64 6.84
CA VAL A 431 21.20 -8.72 5.70
C VAL A 431 19.91 -7.92 5.68
N PHE A 432 20.04 -6.61 5.58
CA PHE A 432 18.94 -5.67 5.50
C PHE A 432 19.02 -4.90 4.19
N ILE A 433 17.99 -4.99 3.35
CA ILE A 433 17.94 -4.37 2.02
C ILE A 433 16.80 -3.36 1.98
N CYS A 434 17.10 -2.09 1.68
CA CYS A 434 16.09 -1.06 1.47
C CYS A 434 16.40 -0.24 0.20
N GLY A 435 15.44 -0.15 -0.72
CA GLY A 435 15.64 0.57 -1.98
C GLY A 435 14.58 0.26 -3.05
N PRO A 436 14.77 0.76 -4.29
CA PRO A 436 13.87 0.48 -5.40
C PRO A 436 13.78 -1.02 -5.71
N ASN A 437 12.59 -1.52 -6.07
CA ASN A 437 12.36 -2.96 -6.26
C ASN A 437 13.38 -3.65 -7.16
N ALA A 438 13.62 -3.13 -8.37
CA ALA A 438 14.60 -3.71 -9.29
C ALA A 438 16.03 -3.76 -8.71
N SER A 439 16.40 -2.79 -7.87
CA SER A 439 17.69 -2.82 -7.17
C SER A 439 17.70 -3.86 -6.05
N GLY A 440 16.62 -3.95 -5.27
CA GLY A 440 16.48 -4.94 -4.21
C GLY A 440 16.46 -6.38 -4.73
N ASP A 441 15.81 -6.61 -5.88
CA ASP A 441 15.80 -7.91 -6.57
C ASP A 441 17.22 -8.31 -6.97
N SER A 442 17.93 -7.42 -7.67
CA SER A 442 19.31 -7.66 -8.10
C SER A 442 20.29 -7.92 -6.95
N VAL A 443 20.11 -7.26 -5.81
CA VAL A 443 20.91 -7.49 -4.59
C VAL A 443 20.58 -8.86 -4.01
N THR A 444 19.29 -9.18 -3.90
CA THR A 444 18.82 -10.47 -3.37
C THR A 444 19.38 -11.63 -4.22
N ASP A 445 19.27 -11.54 -5.55
CA ASP A 445 19.81 -12.55 -6.46
C ASP A 445 21.32 -12.72 -6.32
N GLY A 446 22.05 -11.61 -6.17
CA GLY A 446 23.51 -11.62 -5.96
C GLY A 446 23.91 -12.30 -4.65
N LEU A 447 23.18 -12.06 -3.57
CA LEU A 447 23.43 -12.68 -2.26
C LEU A 447 23.09 -14.16 -2.24
N LEU A 448 21.98 -14.55 -2.89
CA LEU A 448 21.60 -15.96 -3.04
C LEU A 448 22.64 -16.72 -3.88
N ALA A 449 23.20 -16.10 -4.92
CA ALA A 449 24.24 -16.69 -5.74
C ALA A 449 25.54 -16.99 -4.98
N VAL A 450 25.80 -16.31 -3.85
CA VAL A 450 26.94 -16.58 -2.96
C VAL A 450 26.55 -17.34 -1.69
N ALA A 451 25.37 -17.96 -1.68
CA ALA A 451 24.84 -18.84 -0.65
C ALA A 451 24.57 -18.17 0.72
N VAL A 452 24.13 -16.91 0.72
CA VAL A 452 23.48 -16.31 1.91
C VAL A 452 22.10 -16.95 2.08
N SER A 453 21.73 -17.30 3.33
CA SER A 453 20.42 -17.93 3.58
C SER A 453 19.29 -16.93 3.32
N PRO A 454 18.20 -17.33 2.64
CA PRO A 454 17.01 -16.49 2.50
C PRO A 454 16.43 -16.02 3.84
N SER A 455 16.59 -16.82 4.91
CA SER A 455 16.12 -16.48 6.25
C SER A 455 16.89 -15.33 6.92
N GLN A 456 18.08 -15.01 6.42
CA GLN A 456 18.91 -13.90 6.90
C GLN A 456 18.63 -12.60 6.13
N ILE A 457 17.83 -12.65 5.06
CA ILE A 457 17.59 -11.51 4.18
C ILE A 457 16.26 -10.85 4.57
N HIS A 458 16.37 -9.68 5.19
CA HIS A 458 15.28 -8.78 5.50
C HIS A 458 15.22 -7.71 4.41
N ARG A 459 14.02 -7.48 3.85
CA ARG A 459 13.85 -6.54 2.74
C ARG A 459 12.65 -5.65 2.95
N GLU A 460 12.86 -4.36 2.69
CA GLU A 460 11.81 -3.35 2.60
C GLU A 460 11.88 -2.63 1.25
N GLY A 461 10.71 -2.37 0.64
CA GLY A 461 10.59 -1.71 -0.65
C GLY A 461 9.63 -0.52 -0.58
N PHE A 462 9.90 0.50 -1.40
CA PHE A 462 9.00 1.64 -1.56
C PHE A 462 7.94 1.34 -2.63
N TYR A 463 6.66 1.55 -2.32
CA TYR A 463 5.51 1.33 -3.21
C TYR A 463 4.95 2.62 -3.81
#